data_AF-A0A0C9VB28-F1
#
_entry.id   AF-A0A0C9VB28-F1
#
_cell.length_a   1.000
_cell.length_b   1.000
_cell.length_c   1.000
_cell.angle_alpha   90.00
_cell.angle_beta   90.00
_cell.angle_gamma   90.00
#
_symmetry.space_group_name_H-M   'P 1'
#
loop_
_entity.id
_entity.type
_entity.pdbx_description
1 polymer ?
#
loop_
_entity_poly.entity_id
_entity_poly.type
_entity_poly.pdbx_seq_one_letter_code
_entity_poly.pdbx_strand_id
1 'polypeptide(L)'
;MSRASVIVCTTSFIIGTLATHWIADGVTLWKSPPTDAHLYESAAYYAILAQAPQWMAVTVGGVALTGVATTLWSLLDGRAGNLMFDGASVCTHA
;
A
#
# COMPACT_ATOMS: atom_id res chain seq x y z
N MET A 1 17.99 14.48 2.92
CA MET A 1 17.24 13.28 2.52
C MET A 1 16.61 13.57 1.16
N SER A 2 16.79 12.73 0.14
CA SER A 2 16.22 12.99 -1.19
C SER A 2 14.73 12.64 -1.22
N ARG A 3 13.92 13.38 -1.98
CA ARG A 3 12.47 13.11 -2.16
C ARG A 3 12.21 11.67 -2.60
N ALA A 4 13.03 11.19 -3.54
CA ALA A 4 12.99 9.82 -4.03
C ALA A 4 13.24 8.79 -2.92
N SER A 5 14.16 9.04 -1.98
CA SER A 5 14.39 8.13 -0.85
C SER A 5 13.17 8.02 0.05
N VAL A 6 12.44 9.12 0.31
CA VAL A 6 11.22 9.07 1.11
C VAL A 6 10.13 8.25 0.40
N ILE A 7 9.96 8.46 -0.90
CA ILE A 7 8.98 7.69 -1.71
C ILE A 7 9.34 6.20 -1.70
N VAL A 8 10.60 5.84 -1.92
CA VAL A 8 11.04 4.44 -1.91
C VAL A 8 10.85 3.81 -0.53
N CYS A 9 11.21 4.49 0.56
CA CYS A 9 11.04 3.95 1.91
C CYS A 9 9.56 3.76 2.27
N THR A 10 8.71 4.75 2.00
CA THR A 10 7.27 4.68 2.32
C THR A 10 6.57 3.61 1.50
N THR A 11 6.83 3.53 0.19
CA THR A 11 6.25 2.49 -0.68
C THR A 11 6.74 1.09 -0.32
N SER A 12 8.04 0.89 -0.04
CA SER A 12 8.58 -0.40 0.40
C SER A 12 7.95 -0.87 1.71
N PHE A 13 7.76 0.05 2.67
CA PHE A 13 7.09 -0.26 3.93
C PHE A 13 5.64 -0.73 3.69
N ILE A 14 4.88 -0.01 2.88
CA ILE A 14 3.48 -0.36 2.57
C ILE A 14 3.41 -1.71 1.84
N ILE A 15 4.27 -1.96 0.86
CA ILE A 15 4.35 -3.24 0.16
C ILE A 15 4.69 -4.38 1.15
N GLY A 16 5.61 -4.14 2.08
CA GLY A 16 5.93 -5.09 3.16
C GLY A 16 4.73 -5.39 4.07
N THR A 17 3.96 -4.36 4.44
CA THR A 17 2.73 -4.56 5.23
C THR A 17 1.68 -5.36 4.46
N LEU A 18 1.49 -5.09 3.17
CA LEU A 18 0.56 -5.85 2.32
C LEU A 18 1.01 -7.31 2.16
N ALA A 19 2.30 -7.54 1.94
CA ALA A 19 2.87 -8.89 1.84
C ALA A 19 2.69 -9.70 3.12
N THR A 20 2.60 -9.03 4.29
CA THR A 20 2.34 -9.71 5.57
C THR A 20 0.91 -10.25 5.65
N HIS A 21 -0.07 -9.53 5.08
CA HIS A 21 -1.48 -9.96 5.06
C HIS A 21 -1.81 -10.94 3.93
N TRP A 22 -0.89 -11.10 2.98
CA TRP A 22 -1.00 -12.07 1.89
C TRP A 22 -1.23 -13.51 2.37
N ILE A 23 -0.80 -13.85 3.60
CA ILE A 23 -1.07 -15.16 4.19
C ILE A 23 -2.56 -15.47 4.31
N ALA A 24 -3.40 -14.46 4.56
CA ALA A 24 -4.85 -14.59 4.64
C ALA A 24 -5.51 -14.32 3.27
N ASP A 25 -5.03 -13.31 2.54
CA ASP A 25 -5.64 -12.89 1.27
C ASP A 25 -5.34 -13.86 0.11
N GLY A 26 -4.16 -14.48 0.11
CA GLY A 26 -3.78 -15.44 -0.93
C GLY A 26 -4.69 -16.67 -0.94
N VAL A 27 -5.20 -17.09 0.22
CA VAL A 27 -6.06 -18.28 0.34
C VAL A 27 -7.50 -18.00 -0.08
N THR A 28 -7.96 -16.76 0.03
CA THR A 28 -9.34 -16.35 -0.28
C THR A 28 -9.49 -15.76 -1.67
N LEU A 29 -8.51 -14.98 -2.15
CA LEU A 29 -8.58 -14.29 -3.45
C LEU A 29 -8.00 -15.11 -4.61
N TRP A 30 -6.99 -15.96 -4.35
CA TRP A 30 -6.22 -16.63 -5.41
C TRP A 30 -6.42 -18.14 -5.50
N LYS A 31 -7.05 -18.77 -4.50
CA LYS A 31 -7.39 -20.20 -4.53
C LYS A 31 -8.89 -20.39 -4.74
N SER A 32 -9.24 -20.98 -5.89
CA SER A 32 -10.63 -21.26 -6.27
C SER A 32 -10.88 -22.77 -6.39
N PRO A 33 -12.02 -23.29 -5.90
CA PRO A 33 -13.06 -22.56 -5.16
C PRO A 33 -12.61 -22.25 -3.71
N PRO A 34 -13.03 -21.11 -3.12
CA PRO A 34 -12.80 -20.85 -1.71
C PRO A 34 -13.53 -21.89 -0.87
N THR A 35 -12.82 -22.47 0.11
CA THR A 35 -13.37 -23.47 1.03
C THR A 35 -13.77 -22.80 2.34
N ASP A 36 -14.72 -23.39 3.07
CA ASP A 36 -15.12 -22.90 4.41
C ASP A 36 -13.92 -22.81 5.37
N ALA A 37 -12.96 -23.74 5.24
CA ALA A 37 -11.72 -23.72 6.01
C ALA A 37 -10.87 -22.47 5.71
N HIS A 38 -10.70 -22.08 4.44
CA HIS A 38 -9.96 -20.87 4.07
C HIS A 38 -10.65 -19.59 4.54
N LEU A 39 -11.99 -19.57 4.49
CA LEU A 39 -12.79 -18.44 4.99
C LEU A 39 -12.66 -18.30 6.51
N TYR A 40 -12.68 -19.42 7.24
CA TYR A 40 -12.49 -19.41 8.68
C TYR A 40 -11.08 -18.97 9.08
N GLU A 41 -10.05 -19.47 8.40
CA GLU A 41 -8.65 -19.10 8.68
C GLU A 41 -8.39 -17.60 8.45
N SER A 42 -8.89 -17.06 7.33
CA SER A 42 -8.77 -15.62 7.04
C SER A 42 -9.56 -14.77 8.04
N ALA A 43 -10.78 -15.17 8.42
CA ALA A 43 -11.56 -14.49 9.44
C ALA A 43 -10.85 -14.49 10.81
N ALA A 44 -10.26 -15.62 11.20
CA ALA A 44 -9.50 -15.73 12.45
C ALA A 44 -8.25 -14.82 12.45
N TYR A 45 -7.52 -14.76 11.33
CA TYR A 45 -6.38 -13.84 11.16
C TYR A 45 -6.82 -12.38 11.35
N TYR A 46 -7.88 -11.96 10.65
CA TYR A 46 -8.36 -10.58 10.72
C TYR A 46 -9.01 -10.24 12.07
N ALA A 47 -9.58 -11.21 12.78
CA ALA A 47 -10.06 -11.01 14.14
C ALA A 47 -8.93 -10.64 15.12
N ILE A 48 -7.74 -11.24 14.95
CA ILE A 48 -6.55 -10.88 15.73
C ILE A 48 -6.07 -9.48 15.34
N LEU A 49 -6.02 -9.18 14.04
CA LEU A 49 -5.60 -7.86 13.55
C LEU A 49 -6.54 -6.74 14.01
N ALA A 50 -7.85 -7.01 14.10
CA ALA A 50 -8.83 -6.06 14.60
C ALA A 50 -8.65 -5.69 16.08
N GLN A 51 -7.98 -6.55 16.85
CA GLN A 51 -7.62 -6.29 18.26
C GLN A 51 -6.23 -5.66 18.39
N ALA A 52 -5.54 -5.38 17.29
CA ALA A 52 -4.22 -4.80 17.32
C ALA A 52 -4.24 -3.40 17.97
N PRO A 53 -3.17 -3.02 18.68
CA PRO A 53 -3.07 -1.69 19.28
C PRO A 53 -3.23 -0.56 18.24
N GLN A 54 -3.96 0.49 18.61
CA GLN A 54 -4.26 1.63 17.74
C GLN A 54 -3.00 2.30 17.16
N TRP A 55 -1.87 2.27 17.87
CA TRP A 55 -0.61 2.85 17.39
C TRP A 55 -0.13 2.22 16.07
N MET A 56 -0.44 0.93 15.82
CA MET A 56 -0.08 0.26 14.56
C MET A 56 -0.83 0.89 13.37
N ALA A 57 -2.14 1.09 13.51
CA ALA A 57 -2.96 1.74 12.50
C ALA A 57 -2.51 3.18 12.24
N VAL A 58 -2.20 3.93 13.30
CA VAL A 58 -1.66 5.30 13.19
C VAL A 58 -0.30 5.30 12.49
N THR A 59 0.55 4.31 12.74
CA THR A 59 1.87 4.21 12.10
C THR A 59 1.74 3.95 10.60
N VAL A 60 0.93 2.97 10.20
CA VAL A 60 0.69 2.67 8.78
C VAL A 60 0.04 3.86 8.07
N GLY A 61 -0.98 4.47 8.70
CA GLY A 61 -1.63 5.67 8.19
C GLY A 61 -0.66 6.85 8.03
N GLY A 62 0.22 7.08 9.00
CA GLY A 62 1.24 8.14 8.96
C GLY A 62 2.27 7.92 7.84
N VAL A 63 2.74 6.68 7.65
CA VAL A 63 3.65 6.34 6.54
C VAL A 63 2.97 6.53 5.19
N ALA A 64 1.71 6.10 5.05
CA ALA A 64 0.92 6.28 3.84
C ALA A 64 0.70 7.75 3.50
N LEU A 65 0.28 8.56 4.48
CA LEU A 65 0.12 10.01 4.30
C LEU A 65 1.43 10.69 3.92
N THR A 66 2.55 10.27 4.50
CA THR A 66 3.88 10.80 4.15
C THR A 66 4.26 10.46 2.70
N GLY A 67 4.02 9.23 2.27
CA GLY A 67 4.27 8.80 0.89
C GLY A 67 3.39 9.55 -0.11
N VAL A 68 2.09 9.70 0.18
CA VAL A 68 1.15 10.46 -0.66
C VAL A 68 1.53 11.93 -0.72
N ALA A 69 1.80 12.58 0.42
CA ALA A 69 2.15 13.99 0.47
C ALA A 69 3.45 14.28 -0.30
N THR A 70 4.47 13.43 -0.16
CA THR A 70 5.74 13.60 -0.87
C THR A 70 5.62 13.36 -2.37
N THR A 71 4.77 12.41 -2.78
CA THR A 71 4.45 12.15 -4.20
C THR A 71 3.69 13.33 -4.81
N LEU A 72 2.63 13.82 -4.16
CA LEU A 72 1.86 14.98 -4.61
C LEU A 72 2.74 16.23 -4.70
N TRP A 73 3.58 16.49 -3.69
CA TRP A 73 4.54 17.58 -3.78
C TRP A 73 5.48 17.34 -4.97
N SER A 74 5.88 16.11 -5.28
CA SER A 74 6.83 15.86 -6.37
C SER A 74 6.22 16.15 -7.74
N LEU A 75 4.94 15.85 -7.89
CA LEU A 75 4.15 16.15 -9.08
C LEU A 75 3.94 17.66 -9.24
N LEU A 76 3.67 18.37 -8.15
CA LEU A 76 3.42 19.83 -8.16
C LEU A 76 4.69 20.67 -8.37
N ASP A 77 5.87 20.15 -8.01
CA ASP A 77 7.14 20.89 -8.10
C ASP A 77 7.63 21.01 -9.56
N GLY A 78 7.09 20.22 -10.51
CA GLY A 78 7.30 20.38 -11.96
C GLY A 78 8.75 20.25 -12.46
N ARG A 79 9.72 20.06 -11.54
CA ARG A 79 11.17 20.12 -11.77
C ARG A 79 11.83 18.75 -11.87
N ALA A 80 11.07 17.68 -11.74
CA ALA A 80 11.58 16.34 -12.04
C ALA A 80 11.56 16.14 -13.55
N GLY A 81 12.73 15.95 -14.17
CA GLY A 81 12.88 15.59 -15.60
C GLY A 81 12.22 14.27 -16.01
N ASN A 82 11.32 13.72 -15.20
CA ASN A 82 10.49 12.54 -15.47
C ASN A 82 8.98 12.86 -15.53
N LEU A 83 8.59 14.14 -15.62
CA LEU A 83 7.22 14.55 -15.96
C LEU A 83 6.71 13.88 -17.26
N MET A 84 7.65 13.48 -18.14
CA MET A 84 7.41 12.82 -19.42
C MET A 84 6.83 11.39 -19.30
N PHE A 85 7.04 10.68 -18.18
CA PHE A 85 6.44 9.35 -17.94
C PHE A 85 5.13 9.43 -17.13
N ASP A 86 4.99 10.41 -16.21
CA ASP A 86 3.78 10.58 -15.39
C ASP A 86 2.63 11.31 -16.13
N GLY A 87 2.89 12.10 -17.17
CA GLY A 87 1.84 12.79 -17.94
C GLY A 87 1.19 11.97 -19.07
N ALA A 88 1.92 11.04 -19.67
CA ALA A 88 1.46 10.32 -20.87
C ALA A 88 0.29 9.36 -20.60
N SER A 89 0.20 8.76 -19.40
CA SER A 89 -0.92 7.87 -19.04
C SER A 89 -2.22 8.62 -18.72
N VAL A 90 -2.12 9.89 -18.30
CA VAL A 90 -3.30 10.74 -18.04
C VAL A 90 -3.91 11.26 -19.34
N CYS A 91 -3.11 11.55 -20.37
CA CYS A 91 -3.59 12.02 -21.67
C CYS A 91 -4.11 10.92 -22.62
N THR A 92 -3.92 9.63 -22.33
CA THR A 92 -4.50 8.55 -23.14
C THR A 92 -5.95 8.20 -22.79
N HIS A 93 -6.52 8.85 -21.76
CA HIS A 93 -7.94 8.74 -21.39
C HIS A 93 -8.63 10.11 -21.19
N ALA A 94 -8.10 11.18 -21.80
CA ALA A 94 -8.74 12.50 -21.84
C ALA A 94 -9.03 12.92 -23.29
#